data_AF-A0A9Q3H9N7-F1
#
_entry.id   AF-A0A9Q3H9N7-F1
#
_cell.length_a   1.000
_cell.length_b   1.000
_cell.length_c   1.000
_cell.angle_alpha   90.00
_cell.angle_beta   90.00
_cell.angle_gamma   90.00
#
_symmetry.space_group_name_H-M   'P 1'
#
loop_
_entity.id
_entity.type
_entity.pdbx_description
1 polymer ?
#
loop_
_entity_poly.entity_id
_entity_poly.type
_entity_poly.pdbx_seq_one_letter_code
_entity_poly.pdbx_strand_id
1 'polypeptide(L)' 'MAHMSEDRAKERVASTPLWPKGEQELSEYINTCERCQKENRKHGKKYGLLQHIEEPKHPWETINLNRVTGLVPGGK' A
#
# COMPACT_ATOMS: atom_id res chain seq x y z
N MET A 1 16.26 -2.70 -16.36
CA MET A 1 14.91 -3.29 -16.18
C MET A 1 14.07 -2.30 -15.40
N ALA A 2 12.95 -1.85 -15.96
CA ALA A 2 11.98 -1.08 -15.19
C ALA A 2 11.40 -1.98 -14.08
N HIS A 3 11.21 -1.46 -12.86
CA HIS A 3 10.61 -2.19 -11.75
C HIS A 3 9.11 -2.39 -12.02
N MET A 4 8.79 -3.39 -12.82
CA MET A 4 7.44 -3.73 -13.23
C MET A 4 6.70 -4.47 -12.11
N SER A 5 5.37 -4.54 -12.21
CA SER A 5 4.60 -5.49 -11.41
C SER A 5 5.04 -6.92 -11.70
N GLU A 6 4.87 -7.80 -10.71
CA GLU A 6 5.22 -9.21 -10.85
C GLU A 6 4.59 -9.85 -12.09
N ASP A 7 3.30 -9.57 -12.35
CA ASP A 7 2.57 -10.10 -13.50
C ASP A 7 3.18 -9.68 -14.84
N ARG A 8 3.55 -8.40 -14.98
CA ARG A 8 4.19 -7.90 -16.22
C ARG A 8 5.59 -8.46 -16.39
N ALA A 9 6.30 -8.69 -15.30
CA ALA A 9 7.61 -9.32 -15.35
C ALA A 9 7.49 -10.79 -15.79
N LYS A 10 6.47 -11.52 -15.32
CA LYS A 10 6.16 -12.89 -15.75
C LYS A 10 5.80 -12.96 -17.23
N GLU A 11 4.93 -12.08 -17.72
CA GLU A 11 4.57 -12.01 -19.15
C GLU A 11 5.81 -11.82 -20.03
N ARG A 12 6.74 -10.96 -19.61
CA ARG A 12 7.95 -10.69 -20.39
C ARG A 12 8.93 -11.87 -20.37
N VAL A 13 9.11 -12.53 -19.23
CA VAL A 13 9.92 -13.75 -19.14
C VAL A 13 9.29 -14.88 -19.98
N ALA A 14 7.96 -15.04 -19.94
CA ALA A 14 7.24 -16.03 -20.75
C ALA A 14 7.38 -15.80 -22.26
N SER A 15 7.51 -14.53 -22.70
CA SER A 15 7.75 -14.20 -24.10
C SER A 15 9.18 -14.48 -24.59
N THR A 16 10.10 -14.88 -23.70
CA THR A 16 11.50 -15.17 -24.06
C THR A 16 11.66 -16.65 -24.40
N PRO A 17 11.92 -17.03 -25.67
CA PRO A 17 12.13 -18.42 -26.02
C PRO A 17 13.41 -18.91 -25.34
N LEU A 18 13.32 -20.00 -24.57
CA LEU A 18 14.44 -20.71 -23.94
C LEU A 18 15.06 -20.03 -22.71
N TRP A 19 14.24 -19.51 -21.78
CA TRP A 19 14.71 -19.18 -20.41
C TRP A 19 14.44 -20.33 -19.43
N PRO A 20 15.34 -21.33 -19.31
CA PRO A 20 15.21 -22.36 -18.28
C PRO A 20 15.31 -21.73 -16.89
N LYS A 21 14.34 -22.02 -16.01
CA LYS A 21 14.21 -21.46 -14.64
C LYS A 21 13.89 -19.96 -14.54
N GLY A 22 13.43 -19.32 -15.63
CA GLY A 22 13.15 -17.88 -15.62
C GLY A 22 12.15 -17.44 -14.55
N GLU A 23 11.17 -18.26 -14.19
CA GLU A 23 10.24 -17.93 -13.10
C GLU A 23 10.90 -17.92 -11.71
N GLN A 24 11.81 -18.87 -11.43
CA GLN A 24 12.54 -18.91 -10.16
C GLN A 24 13.47 -17.71 -10.02
N GLU A 25 14.26 -17.42 -11.06
CA GLU A 25 15.17 -16.28 -11.08
C GLU A 25 14.41 -14.95 -11.02
N LEU A 26 13.25 -14.86 -11.67
CA LEU A 26 12.39 -13.69 -11.58
C LEU A 26 11.84 -13.49 -10.17
N SER A 27 11.37 -14.56 -9.52
CA SER A 27 10.88 -14.51 -8.15
C SER A 27 11.98 -14.08 -7.18
N GLU A 28 13.18 -14.63 -7.34
CA GLU A 28 14.35 -14.27 -6.54
C GLU A 28 14.75 -12.81 -6.76
N TYR A 29 14.76 -12.34 -8.01
CA TYR A 29 14.99 -10.93 -8.33
C TYR A 29 13.96 -9.99 -7.69
N ILE A 30 12.67 -10.30 -7.79
CA ILE A 30 11.61 -9.47 -7.20
C ILE A 30 11.76 -9.41 -5.68
N ASN A 31 12.08 -10.53 -5.03
CA ASN A 31 12.21 -10.63 -3.57
C ASN A 31 13.50 -10.00 -3.03
N THR A 32 14.58 -9.95 -3.81
CA THR A 32 15.87 -9.37 -3.40
C THR A 32 16.05 -7.92 -3.85
N CYS A 33 15.27 -7.44 -4.82
CA CYS A 33 15.40 -6.09 -5.33
C CYS A 33 14.90 -5.02 -4.33
N GLU A 34 15.84 -4.23 -3.80
CA GLU A 34 15.56 -3.17 -2.82
C GLU A 34 14.50 -2.17 -3.29
N ARG A 35 14.55 -1.74 -4.55
CA ARG A 35 13.58 -0.79 -5.10
C ARG A 35 12.18 -1.39 -5.24
N CYS A 36 12.06 -2.65 -5.67
CA CYS A 36 10.78 -3.34 -5.68
C CYS A 36 10.22 -3.46 -4.26
N GLN A 37 11.04 -3.83 -3.28
CA GLN A 37 10.58 -4.01 -1.89
C GLN A 37 10.21 -2.69 -1.19
N LYS A 38 10.87 -1.57 -1.53
CA LYS A 38 10.55 -0.24 -1.00
C LYS A 38 9.31 0.39 -1.63
N GLU A 39 9.21 0.33 -2.94
CA GLU A 39 8.16 1.04 -3.70
C GLU A 39 6.86 0.25 -3.79
N ASN A 40 6.95 -1.08 -3.95
CA ASN A 40 5.76 -1.92 -3.97
C ASN A 40 5.29 -2.13 -2.52
N ARG A 41 4.41 -1.24 -2.06
CA ARG A 41 3.66 -1.46 -0.83
C ARG A 41 2.92 -2.78 -0.97
N LYS A 42 3.37 -3.81 -0.23
CA LYS A 42 2.53 -4.99 0.02
C LYS A 42 1.26 -4.45 0.65
N HIS A 43 0.13 -4.61 -0.04
CA HIS A 43 -1.17 -4.40 0.58
C HIS A 43 -1.22 -5.40 1.74
N GLY A 44 -0.98 -4.92 2.96
CA GLY A 44 -1.13 -5.73 4.15
C GLY A 44 -2.54 -6.30 4.21
N LYS A 45 -2.78 -7.23 5.15
CA LYS A 45 -4.16 -7.58 5.49
C LYS A 45 -4.92 -6.28 5.70
N LYS A 46 -6.11 -6.17 5.09
CA LYS A 46 -7.01 -5.04 5.31
C LYS A 46 -6.99 -4.74 6.81
N TYR A 47 -6.70 -3.49 7.18
CA TYR A 47 -6.86 -3.05 8.56
C TYR A 47 -8.21 -3.62 9.03
N GLY A 48 -8.22 -4.35 10.14
CA GLY A 48 -9.38 -5.13 10.56
C GLY A 48 -10.63 -4.26 10.68
N LEU A 49 -11.75 -4.86 11.09
CA LEU A 49 -12.96 -4.09 11.36
C LEU A 49 -12.64 -2.92 12.30
N LEU A 50 -13.23 -1.75 12.00
CA LEU A 50 -13.10 -0.55 12.81
C LEU A 50 -13.33 -0.92 14.28
N GLN A 51 -12.40 -0.54 15.16
CA GLN A 51 -12.56 -0.79 16.59
C GLN A 51 -13.85 -0.10 17.07
N HIS A 52 -14.73 -0.84 17.73
CA HIS A 52 -15.92 -0.26 18.32
C HIS A 52 -15.48 0.64 19.49
N ILE A 53 -16.00 1.87 19.51
CA ILE A 53 -15.85 2.79 20.64
C ILE A 53 -17.08 2.65 21.54
N GLU A 54 -16.89 2.66 22.85
CA GLU A 54 -18.01 2.62 23.80
C GLU A 54 -18.85 3.89 23.65
N GLU A 55 -20.17 3.74 23.59
CA GLU A 55 -21.09 4.87 23.54
C GLU A 55 -21.10 5.62 24.89
N PRO A 56 -20.97 6.96 24.90
CA PRO A 56 -21.08 7.74 26.13
C PRO A 56 -22.48 7.60 26.73
N LYS A 57 -22.55 7.34 28.03
CA LYS A 57 -23.79 7.12 28.81
C LYS A 57 -24.39 8.42 29.32
N HIS A 58 -23.59 9.49 29.39
CA HIS A 58 -24.01 10.78 29.92
C HIS A 58 -23.65 11.94 28.97
N PRO A 59 -24.42 13.04 29.00
CA PRO A 59 -24.07 14.24 28.25
C PRO A 59 -22.66 14.74 28.62
N TRP A 60 -21.88 15.15 27.62
CA TRP A 60 -20.53 15.73 27.76
C TRP A 60 -19.43 14.78 28.26
N GLU A 61 -19.68 13.47 28.29
CA GLU A 61 -18.69 12.47 28.72
C GLU A 61 -17.48 12.36 27.76
N THR A 62 -17.73 12.49 26.45
CA THR A 62 -16.69 12.45 25.41
C THR A 62 -16.82 13.64 24.47
N ILE A 63 -15.75 14.41 24.29
CA ILE A 63 -15.68 15.54 23.34
C ILE A 63 -14.56 15.26 22.34
N ASN A 64 -14.92 15.06 21.07
CA ASN A 64 -13.98 14.93 19.97
C ASN A 64 -13.80 16.31 19.31
N LEU A 65 -12.56 16.80 19.26
CA LEU A 65 -12.22 18.05 18.59
C LEU A 65 -11.26 17.80 17.43
N ASN A 66 -11.59 18.33 16.25
CA ASN A 66 -10.69 18.34 15.11
C ASN A 66 -10.43 19.78 14.66
N ARG A 67 -9.17 20.10 14.33
CA ARG A 67 -8.80 21.41 13.79
C ARG A 67 -8.90 21.38 12.26
N VAL A 68 -9.70 22.28 11.70
CA VAL A 68 -9.74 22.50 10.26
C VAL A 68 -8.65 23.50 9.88
N THR A 69 -7.85 23.17 8.86
CA THR A 69 -6.81 24.03 8.28
C THR A 69 -7.13 24.37 6.82
N GLY A 70 -6.51 25.41 6.26
CA GLY A 70 -6.70 25.79 4.85
C GLY A 70 -7.91 26.69 4.59
N LEU A 71 -8.39 27.39 5.62
CA LEU A 71 -9.43 28.41 5.46
C LEU A 71 -8.86 29.60 4.67
N VAL A 72 -9.68 30.15 3.77
CA VAL A 72 -9.35 31.41 3.09
C VAL A 72 -9.20 32.53 4.13
N PRO A 73 -8.31 33.52 3.89
CA PRO A 73 -8.24 34.69 4.76
C PRO A 73 -9.61 35.36 4.84
N GLY A 74 -10.06 35.71 6.04
CA GLY A 74 -11.29 36.48 6.23
C GLY A 74 -11.17 37.81 5.49
N GLY A 75 -12.07 38.07 4.55
CA GLY A 75 -12.14 39.32 3.80
C GLY A 75 -12.28 40.51 4.76
N LYS A 76 -11.58 41.60 4.43
CA LYS A 76 -11.73 42.89 5.10
C LYS A 76 -13.03 43.56 4.69
#